data_AF-A0A4U7D4N0-F1
#
_entry.id   AF-A0A4U7D4N0-F1
#
_cell.length_a   1.000
_cell.length_b   1.000
_cell.length_c   1.000
_cell.angle_alpha   90.00
_cell.angle_beta   90.00
_cell.angle_gamma   90.00
#
_symmetry.space_group_name_H-M   'P 1'
#
loop_
_entity.id
_entity.type
_entity.pdbx_description
1 polymer ?
#
loop_
_entity_poly.entity_id
_entity_poly.type
_entity_poly.pdbx_seq_one_letter_code
_entity_poly.pdbx_strand_id
1 'polypeptide(L)'
;MSDGKHNDPEWLRTQYVEKERSCTEIAERCTVSRSAVHRALQRHDIKTRDQGTSDFGDKKYHDKEWLSEKFHSEGLSYSEIAEVCGVSKQTIYNTAKKLGLDAKGERPYQDADWLREEYHYKGKTLGKIADECGVSEATIIKWKKEHNIQTDYPTGEDHPDYIPPEKRVTDSYGHNWWEQRRKALERADHACENPNCDEDRESLGRNPDVHHIIPYKHHDEYDGINDLDNLVVLCRSCHHEVEPKFLREIHGDDESVINFAGSKRAGAV
;
A
#
# COMPACT_ATOMS: atom_id res chain seq x y z
N MET A 1 -39.04 -35.79 0.44
CA MET A 1 -39.53 -35.58 1.81
C MET A 1 -38.32 -35.72 2.73
N SER A 2 -37.96 -34.68 3.50
CA SER A 2 -36.86 -34.80 4.47
C SER A 2 -37.41 -35.61 5.65
N ASP A 3 -36.88 -36.82 5.84
CA ASP A 3 -37.38 -37.85 6.77
C ASP A 3 -37.35 -37.46 8.26
N GLY A 4 -37.08 -36.20 8.64
CA GLY A 4 -37.10 -35.76 10.04
C GLY A 4 -36.06 -36.43 10.96
N LYS A 5 -35.29 -37.41 10.46
CA LYS A 5 -34.29 -38.24 11.17
C LYS A 5 -33.24 -37.44 11.93
N HIS A 6 -32.98 -36.20 11.51
CA HIS A 6 -32.08 -35.28 12.20
C HIS A 6 -32.62 -34.76 13.55
N ASN A 7 -33.86 -35.09 13.95
CA ASN A 7 -34.40 -34.84 15.31
C ASN A 7 -34.59 -36.13 16.11
N ASP A 8 -34.22 -37.29 15.58
CA ASP A 8 -34.27 -38.55 16.32
C ASP A 8 -32.99 -38.68 17.18
N PRO A 9 -33.09 -38.76 18.51
CA PRO A 9 -31.95 -38.83 19.41
C PRO A 9 -31.09 -40.09 19.22
N GLU A 10 -31.68 -41.26 18.97
CA GLU A 10 -30.93 -42.51 18.81
C GLU A 10 -30.16 -42.50 17.48
N TRP A 11 -30.84 -42.02 16.42
CA TRP A 11 -30.21 -41.87 15.12
C TRP A 11 -29.08 -40.85 15.15
N LEU A 12 -29.25 -39.70 15.82
CA LEU A 12 -28.22 -38.69 16.00
C LEU A 12 -27.03 -39.22 16.81
N ARG A 13 -27.25 -39.98 17.89
CA ARG A 13 -26.17 -40.62 18.65
C ARG A 13 -25.40 -41.61 17.77
N THR A 14 -26.10 -42.45 17.01
CA THR A 14 -25.48 -43.38 16.07
C THR A 14 -24.64 -42.64 15.02
N GLN A 15 -25.17 -41.58 14.40
CA GLN A 15 -24.44 -40.87 13.35
C GLN A 15 -23.26 -40.05 13.89
N TYR A 16 -23.45 -39.35 15.01
CA TYR A 16 -22.50 -38.36 15.52
C TYR A 16 -21.46 -38.98 16.47
N VAL A 17 -21.88 -39.92 17.33
CA VAL A 17 -21.02 -40.55 18.34
C VAL A 17 -20.41 -41.84 17.81
N GLU A 18 -21.21 -42.78 17.29
CA GLU A 18 -20.69 -44.09 16.87
C GLU A 18 -20.02 -44.05 15.50
N LYS A 19 -20.66 -43.38 14.52
CA LYS A 19 -20.14 -43.24 13.15
C LYS A 19 -19.28 -42.00 12.95
N GLU A 20 -19.05 -41.23 14.01
CA GLU A 20 -18.12 -40.11 14.03
C GLU A 20 -18.36 -39.00 12.98
N ARG A 21 -19.56 -38.91 12.42
CA ARG A 21 -19.87 -37.96 11.35
C ARG A 21 -19.93 -36.53 11.87
N SER A 22 -19.49 -35.58 11.06
CA SER A 22 -19.63 -34.15 11.35
C SER A 22 -21.08 -33.66 11.23
N CYS A 23 -21.40 -32.54 11.89
CA CYS A 23 -22.71 -31.90 11.74
C CYS A 23 -23.03 -31.53 10.29
N THR A 24 -22.02 -31.29 9.45
CA THR A 24 -22.17 -30.97 8.03
C THR A 24 -22.58 -32.19 7.21
N GLU A 25 -21.90 -33.33 7.40
CA GLU A 25 -22.25 -34.57 6.70
C GLU A 25 -23.63 -35.10 7.11
N ILE A 26 -23.99 -34.94 8.39
CA ILE A 26 -25.35 -35.27 8.87
C ILE A 26 -26.39 -34.35 8.24
N ALA A 27 -26.07 -33.06 8.11
CA ALA A 27 -26.94 -32.06 7.50
C ALA A 27 -27.20 -32.35 6.02
N GLU A 28 -26.17 -32.72 5.25
CA GLU A 28 -26.29 -33.12 3.85
C GLU A 28 -27.16 -34.36 3.68
N ARG A 29 -26.94 -35.40 4.50
CA ARG A 29 -27.71 -36.65 4.46
C ARG A 29 -29.19 -36.47 4.81
N CYS A 30 -29.51 -35.50 5.66
CA CYS A 30 -30.88 -35.18 6.03
C CYS A 30 -31.49 -34.05 5.20
N THR A 31 -30.71 -33.44 4.30
CA THR A 31 -31.09 -32.25 3.52
C THR A 31 -31.59 -31.12 4.41
N VAL A 32 -30.88 -30.88 5.51
CA VAL A 32 -31.14 -29.81 6.49
C VAL A 32 -29.92 -28.92 6.65
N SER A 33 -30.04 -27.82 7.39
CA SER A 33 -28.89 -26.96 7.69
C SER A 33 -28.01 -27.54 8.80
N ARG A 34 -26.71 -27.26 8.77
CA ARG A 34 -25.75 -27.60 9.86
C ARG A 34 -26.25 -27.14 11.23
N SER A 35 -26.83 -25.94 11.28
CA SER A 35 -27.38 -25.35 12.49
C SER A 35 -28.66 -26.05 12.97
N ALA A 36 -29.42 -26.73 12.11
CA ALA A 36 -30.55 -27.57 12.52
C ALA A 36 -30.05 -28.83 13.25
N VAL A 37 -29.02 -29.49 12.72
CA VAL A 37 -28.37 -30.65 13.36
C VAL A 37 -27.74 -30.27 14.70
N HIS A 38 -27.01 -29.16 14.76
CA HIS A 38 -26.40 -28.68 16.00
C HIS A 38 -27.44 -28.39 17.10
N ARG A 39 -28.56 -27.73 16.73
CA ARG A 39 -29.68 -27.49 17.66
C ARG A 39 -30.33 -28.79 18.13
N ALA A 40 -30.43 -29.80 17.27
CA ALA A 40 -30.96 -31.10 17.66
C ALA A 40 -30.03 -31.86 18.62
N LEU A 41 -28.71 -31.83 18.39
CA LEU A 41 -27.73 -32.41 19.32
C LEU A 41 -27.80 -31.76 20.72
N GLN A 42 -27.91 -30.43 20.78
CA GLN A 42 -28.09 -29.67 22.02
C GLN A 42 -29.43 -30.01 22.72
N ARG A 43 -30.53 -30.12 21.95
CA ARG A 43 -31.86 -30.47 22.50
C ARG A 43 -31.88 -31.85 23.15
N HIS A 44 -31.11 -32.80 22.63
CA HIS A 44 -31.08 -34.18 23.11
C HIS A 44 -29.91 -34.47 24.06
N ASP A 45 -29.24 -33.43 24.57
CA ASP A 45 -28.11 -33.52 25.47
C ASP A 45 -27.03 -34.49 24.97
N ILE A 46 -26.81 -34.49 23.65
CA ILE A 46 -25.72 -35.22 23.01
C ILE A 46 -24.54 -34.28 23.04
N LYS A 47 -23.56 -34.57 23.90
CA LYS A 47 -22.32 -33.81 24.01
C LYS A 47 -21.71 -33.68 22.63
N THR A 48 -21.77 -32.47 22.08
CA THR A 48 -21.10 -32.16 20.83
C THR A 48 -19.62 -32.18 21.09
N ARG A 49 -18.84 -32.81 20.20
CA ARG A 49 -17.41 -32.52 20.08
C ARG A 49 -17.30 -31.01 20.12
N ASP A 50 -16.41 -30.49 20.96
CA ASP A 50 -16.26 -29.04 21.10
C ASP A 50 -16.24 -28.45 19.68
N GLN A 51 -17.23 -27.60 19.38
CA GLN A 51 -16.99 -26.57 18.38
C GLN A 51 -15.65 -26.01 18.84
N GLY A 52 -14.61 -26.05 18.02
CA GLY A 52 -13.37 -25.41 18.37
C GLY A 52 -13.67 -23.93 18.64
N THR A 53 -14.08 -23.62 19.86
CA THR A 53 -14.08 -22.32 20.48
C THR A 53 -12.63 -22.17 20.87
N SER A 54 -11.81 -22.04 19.82
CA SER A 54 -10.37 -21.85 19.86
C SER A 54 -9.74 -22.28 21.19
N ASP A 55 -9.34 -23.55 21.25
CA ASP A 55 -8.33 -24.03 22.18
C ASP A 55 -7.09 -23.14 21.98
N PHE A 56 -7.09 -22.00 22.65
CA PHE A 56 -5.96 -21.08 22.70
C PHE A 56 -5.26 -21.32 24.02
N GLY A 57 -4.83 -22.58 24.18
CA GLY A 57 -3.70 -22.96 25.01
C GLY A 57 -2.57 -23.39 24.08
N ASP A 58 -1.39 -22.81 24.30
CA ASP A 58 -0.09 -23.20 23.75
C ASP A 58 0.32 -22.71 22.34
N LYS A 59 -0.18 -21.54 21.90
CA LYS A 59 0.42 -20.83 20.76
C LYS A 59 1.24 -19.65 21.27
N LYS A 60 2.51 -19.56 20.81
CA LYS A 60 3.52 -18.57 21.28
C LYS A 60 3.03 -17.13 21.29
N TYR A 61 2.19 -16.75 20.34
CA TYR A 61 1.62 -15.40 20.23
C TYR A 61 0.52 -15.09 21.27
N HIS A 62 0.11 -16.03 22.12
CA HIS A 62 -0.69 -15.75 23.32
C HIS A 62 0.14 -15.31 24.52
N ASP A 63 1.44 -15.59 24.50
CA ASP A 63 2.37 -15.05 25.47
C ASP A 63 2.60 -13.56 25.16
N LYS A 64 2.25 -12.72 26.13
CA LYS A 64 2.39 -11.27 26.03
C LYS A 64 3.85 -10.85 25.92
N GLU A 65 4.75 -11.49 26.66
CA GLU A 65 6.18 -11.16 26.68
C GLU A 65 6.81 -11.53 25.35
N TRP A 66 6.55 -12.74 24.87
CA TRP A 66 7.02 -13.19 23.56
C TRP A 66 6.49 -12.31 22.42
N LEU A 67 5.18 -12.02 22.42
CA LEU A 67 4.59 -11.19 21.38
C LEU A 67 5.11 -9.74 21.43
N SER A 68 5.36 -9.20 22.62
CA SER A 68 5.97 -7.89 22.80
C SER A 68 7.44 -7.85 22.38
N GLU A 69 8.22 -8.88 22.69
CA GLU A 69 9.62 -8.98 22.28
C GLU A 69 9.75 -9.04 20.75
N LYS A 70 8.99 -9.93 20.10
CA LYS A 70 8.98 -10.04 18.64
C LYS A 70 8.56 -8.76 17.95
N PHE A 71 7.62 -8.03 18.54
CA PHE A 71 7.07 -6.81 17.96
C PHE A 71 7.90 -5.56 18.25
N HIS A 72 8.30 -5.32 19.49
CA HIS A 72 9.01 -4.10 19.90
C HIS A 72 10.53 -4.23 19.87
N SER A 73 11.09 -5.39 20.23
CA SER A 73 12.54 -5.59 20.30
C SER A 73 13.12 -6.05 18.97
N GLU A 74 12.43 -6.95 18.27
CA GLU A 74 12.85 -7.46 16.95
C GLU A 74 12.21 -6.70 15.77
N GLY A 75 11.21 -5.86 16.01
CA GLY A 75 10.60 -4.98 15.01
C GLY A 75 9.77 -5.69 13.94
N LEU A 76 9.36 -6.95 14.18
CA LEU A 76 8.56 -7.72 13.23
C LEU A 76 7.13 -7.18 13.18
N SER A 77 6.60 -6.99 11.97
CA SER A 77 5.19 -6.66 11.76
C SER A 77 4.25 -7.81 12.13
N TYR A 78 2.96 -7.53 12.33
CA TYR A 78 1.99 -8.61 12.56
C TYR A 78 1.86 -9.57 11.38
N SER A 79 2.24 -9.16 10.16
CA SER A 79 2.32 -10.06 9.01
C SER A 79 3.47 -11.06 9.16
N GLU A 80 4.66 -10.58 9.50
CA GLU A 80 5.84 -11.44 9.68
C GLU A 80 5.70 -12.36 10.90
N ILE A 81 5.16 -11.84 12.01
CA ILE A 81 4.83 -12.66 13.18
C ILE A 81 3.79 -13.74 12.81
N ALA A 82 2.82 -13.41 11.96
CA ALA A 82 1.82 -14.35 11.50
C ALA A 82 2.42 -15.45 10.60
N GLU A 83 3.36 -15.11 9.73
CA GLU A 83 4.13 -16.07 8.92
C GLU A 83 4.95 -17.01 9.80
N VAL A 84 5.70 -16.47 10.77
CA VAL A 84 6.46 -17.26 11.75
C VAL A 84 5.56 -18.21 12.54
N CYS A 85 4.34 -17.78 12.85
CA CYS A 85 3.39 -18.56 13.64
C CYS A 85 2.46 -19.45 12.80
N GLY A 86 2.51 -19.38 11.46
CA GLY A 86 1.61 -20.11 10.57
C GLY A 86 0.13 -19.74 10.75
N VAL A 87 -0.17 -18.47 11.06
CA VAL A 87 -1.53 -17.96 11.25
C VAL A 87 -1.82 -16.77 10.36
N SER A 88 -3.05 -16.26 10.37
CA SER A 88 -3.38 -15.02 9.67
C SER A 88 -2.89 -13.79 10.46
N LYS A 89 -2.54 -12.70 9.76
CA LYS A 89 -2.27 -11.38 10.37
C LYS A 89 -3.37 -10.98 11.37
N GLN A 90 -4.64 -11.23 11.01
CA GLN A 90 -5.79 -10.91 11.84
C GLN A 90 -5.80 -11.69 13.16
N THR A 91 -5.26 -12.92 13.18
CA THR A 91 -5.14 -13.73 14.40
C THR A 91 -4.16 -13.10 15.38
N ILE A 92 -3.01 -12.64 14.89
CA ILE A 92 -1.99 -11.94 15.69
C ILE A 92 -2.55 -10.62 16.19
N TYR A 93 -3.16 -9.81 15.30
CA TYR A 93 -3.82 -8.56 15.66
C TYR A 93 -4.88 -8.75 16.76
N ASN A 94 -5.80 -9.70 16.60
CA ASN A 94 -6.84 -9.97 17.59
C ASN A 94 -6.27 -10.45 18.93
N THR A 95 -5.11 -11.12 18.91
CA THR A 95 -4.47 -11.61 20.13
C THR A 95 -3.72 -10.48 20.84
N ALA A 96 -2.91 -9.71 20.11
CA ALA A 96 -2.31 -8.47 20.60
C ALA A 96 -3.37 -7.55 21.22
N LYS A 97 -4.51 -7.41 20.54
CA LYS A 97 -5.66 -6.66 21.04
C LYS A 97 -6.16 -7.12 22.40
N LYS A 98 -6.39 -8.43 22.54
CA LYS A 98 -6.86 -9.03 23.79
C LYS A 98 -5.84 -8.91 24.93
N LEU A 99 -4.55 -8.99 24.61
CA LEU A 99 -3.46 -8.88 25.57
C LEU A 99 -3.15 -7.44 26.01
N GLY A 100 -3.90 -6.45 25.49
CA GLY A 100 -3.63 -5.04 25.73
C GLY A 100 -2.32 -4.57 25.06
N LEU A 101 -1.85 -5.32 24.06
CA LEU A 101 -0.80 -4.93 23.14
C LEU A 101 -1.39 -4.14 21.94
N ASP A 102 -2.71 -3.95 21.89
CA ASP A 102 -3.34 -3.17 20.81
C ASP A 102 -2.91 -1.71 20.84
N ALA A 103 -2.80 -1.21 19.61
CA ALA A 103 -2.90 0.20 19.21
C ALA A 103 -1.70 1.14 19.40
N LYS A 104 -0.46 0.65 19.57
CA LYS A 104 0.72 1.54 19.40
C LYS A 104 1.83 1.05 18.47
N GLY A 105 2.05 -0.25 18.28
CA GLY A 105 3.27 -0.66 17.55
C GLY A 105 3.16 -0.86 16.03
N GLU A 106 1.97 -0.91 15.41
CA GLU A 106 1.87 -0.75 13.93
C GLU A 106 1.66 0.73 13.55
N ARG A 107 1.43 1.59 14.55
CA ARG A 107 1.04 2.98 14.36
C ARG A 107 1.64 3.85 15.46
N PRO A 108 2.97 3.91 15.55
CA PRO A 108 3.63 4.62 16.64
C PRO A 108 3.26 6.11 16.66
N TYR A 109 2.85 6.65 15.52
CA TYR A 109 2.27 8.00 15.37
C TYR A 109 0.94 8.25 16.10
N GLN A 110 0.29 7.23 16.68
CA GLN A 110 -0.88 7.39 17.57
C GLN A 110 -0.49 7.64 19.02
N ASP A 111 0.78 7.45 19.35
CA ASP A 111 1.34 7.81 20.64
C ASP A 111 1.80 9.27 20.60
N ALA A 112 1.24 10.08 21.51
CA ALA A 112 1.54 11.51 21.58
C ALA A 112 3.00 11.80 21.92
N ASP A 113 3.64 10.97 22.75
CA ASP A 113 5.01 11.15 23.20
C ASP A 113 5.99 10.71 22.11
N TRP A 114 5.74 9.58 21.45
CA TRP A 114 6.50 9.15 20.28
C TRP A 114 6.41 10.17 19.14
N LEU A 115 5.19 10.63 18.80
CA LEU A 115 5.00 11.58 17.72
C LEU A 115 5.68 12.92 18.05
N ARG A 116 5.68 13.34 19.32
CA ARG A 116 6.40 14.54 19.78
C ARG A 116 7.92 14.34 19.69
N GLU A 117 8.44 13.17 20.08
CA GLU A 117 9.86 12.85 20.00
C GLU A 117 10.35 12.84 18.55
N GLU A 118 9.67 12.12 17.66
CA GLU A 118 10.05 12.06 16.24
C GLU A 118 9.99 13.43 15.56
N TYR A 119 8.96 14.21 15.86
CA TYR A 119 8.74 15.51 15.24
C TYR A 119 9.63 16.62 15.83
N HIS A 120 9.65 16.81 17.16
CA HIS A 120 10.39 17.90 17.80
C HIS A 120 11.83 17.54 18.14
N TYR A 121 12.08 16.34 18.66
CA TYR A 121 13.40 15.98 19.17
C TYR A 121 14.30 15.45 18.05
N LYS A 122 13.76 14.62 17.16
CA LYS A 122 14.48 14.10 15.98
C LYS A 122 14.33 14.98 14.73
N GLY A 123 13.48 16.00 14.79
CA GLY A 123 13.31 17.00 13.73
C GLY A 123 12.79 16.44 12.40
N LYS A 124 12.09 15.29 12.42
CA LYS A 124 11.56 14.68 11.19
C LYS A 124 10.36 15.45 10.68
N THR A 125 10.25 15.58 9.37
CA THR A 125 9.05 16.11 8.72
C THR A 125 7.89 15.13 8.86
N LEU A 126 6.65 15.63 8.80
CA LEU A 126 5.45 14.78 8.88
C LEU A 126 5.40 13.76 7.73
N GLY A 127 5.84 14.15 6.53
CA GLY A 127 6.00 13.24 5.39
C GLY A 127 6.96 12.09 5.68
N LYS A 128 8.16 12.37 6.23
CA LYS A 128 9.13 11.32 6.58
C LYS A 128 8.58 10.36 7.65
N ILE A 129 7.89 10.89 8.66
CA ILE A 129 7.23 10.07 9.68
C ILE A 129 6.15 9.18 9.03
N ALA A 130 5.41 9.72 8.06
CA ALA A 130 4.38 8.99 7.34
C ALA A 130 4.96 7.84 6.50
N ASP A 131 6.06 8.10 5.77
CA ASP A 131 6.76 7.10 4.96
C ASP A 131 7.33 5.96 5.84
N GLU A 132 7.99 6.30 6.95
CA GLU A 132 8.51 5.32 7.91
C GLU A 132 7.40 4.48 8.56
N CYS A 133 6.22 5.05 8.73
CA CYS A 133 5.06 4.36 9.29
C CYS A 133 4.19 3.68 8.21
N GLY A 134 4.53 3.80 6.92
CA GLY A 134 3.74 3.24 5.82
C GLY A 134 2.32 3.81 5.71
N VAL A 135 2.13 5.09 6.06
CA VAL A 135 0.82 5.77 6.03
C VAL A 135 0.86 7.09 5.26
N SER A 136 -0.29 7.68 4.99
CA SER A 136 -0.35 9.02 4.39
C SER A 136 0.01 10.11 5.39
N GLU A 137 0.63 11.19 4.92
CA GLU A 137 0.94 12.36 5.74
C GLU A 137 -0.31 12.96 6.41
N ALA A 138 -1.46 12.92 5.72
CA ALA A 138 -2.76 13.32 6.28
C ALA A 138 -3.14 12.54 7.56
N THR A 139 -2.71 11.28 7.66
CA THR A 139 -2.90 10.45 8.86
C THR A 139 -2.07 11.01 10.03
N ILE A 140 -0.81 11.36 9.80
CA ILE A 140 0.07 11.94 10.81
C ILE A 140 -0.44 13.32 11.25
N ILE A 141 -0.88 14.15 10.30
CA ILE A 141 -1.48 15.47 10.57
C ILE A 141 -2.71 15.35 11.48
N LYS A 142 -3.58 14.37 11.22
CA LYS A 142 -4.74 14.10 12.06
C LYS A 142 -4.33 13.82 13.51
N TRP A 143 -3.38 12.91 13.73
CA TRP A 143 -2.94 12.52 15.07
C TRP A 143 -2.16 13.62 15.80
N LYS A 144 -1.35 14.40 15.07
CA LYS A 144 -0.73 15.62 15.60
C LYS A 144 -1.77 16.60 16.14
N LYS A 145 -2.86 16.83 15.39
CA LYS A 145 -3.97 17.69 15.81
C LYS A 145 -4.72 17.11 17.01
N GLU A 146 -4.99 15.81 17.00
CA GLU A 146 -5.65 15.10 18.10
C GLU A 146 -4.86 15.18 19.41
N HIS A 147 -3.53 15.19 19.33
CA HIS A 147 -2.61 15.29 20.47
C HIS A 147 -2.20 16.73 20.84
N ASN A 148 -2.73 17.75 20.16
CA ASN A 148 -2.36 19.15 20.37
C ASN A 148 -0.85 19.42 20.32
N ILE A 149 -0.12 18.69 19.48
CA ILE A 149 1.32 18.87 19.30
C ILE A 149 1.52 20.15 18.47
N GLN A 150 2.06 21.19 19.14
CA GLN A 150 2.28 22.52 18.58
C GLN A 150 3.25 22.45 17.41
N THR A 151 3.04 23.33 16.43
CA THR A 151 3.88 23.40 15.23
C THR A 151 5.05 24.33 15.54
N ASP A 152 6.14 23.81 16.09
CA ASP A 152 7.40 24.55 16.23
C ASP A 152 8.35 24.30 15.06
N TYR A 153 7.95 23.43 14.11
CA TYR A 153 8.68 23.31 12.87
C TYR A 153 8.50 24.60 12.08
N PRO A 154 9.58 25.31 11.79
CA PRO A 154 9.47 26.62 11.19
C PRO A 154 8.75 26.50 9.84
N THR A 155 7.82 27.43 9.61
CA THR A 155 7.00 27.49 8.40
C THR A 155 7.28 28.80 7.69
N GLY A 156 7.02 28.86 6.38
CA GLY A 156 7.42 30.05 5.63
C GLY A 156 8.95 30.17 5.63
N GLU A 157 9.46 31.36 5.93
CA GLU A 157 10.87 31.71 5.69
C GLU A 157 11.90 30.91 6.50
N ASP A 158 11.47 30.45 7.66
CA ASP A 158 12.33 29.77 8.61
C ASP A 158 12.42 28.25 8.32
N HIS A 159 11.63 27.71 7.37
CA HIS A 159 11.62 26.27 7.04
C HIS A 159 12.97 25.85 6.43
N PRO A 160 13.56 24.68 6.76
CA PRO A 160 14.84 24.26 6.20
C PRO A 160 14.84 24.17 4.66
N ASP A 161 13.71 23.74 4.10
CA ASP A 161 13.45 23.73 2.66
C ASP A 161 12.77 25.02 2.14
N TYR A 162 12.77 26.10 2.90
CA TYR A 162 12.23 27.38 2.43
C TYR A 162 13.06 27.91 1.28
N ILE A 163 12.39 28.15 0.16
CA ILE A 163 12.95 28.91 -0.95
C ILE A 163 12.34 30.31 -0.90
N PRO A 164 13.17 31.36 -0.69
CA PRO A 164 12.74 32.76 -0.74
C PRO A 164 12.04 33.09 -2.07
N PRO A 165 11.00 33.94 -2.12
CA PRO A 165 10.27 34.26 -3.35
C PRO A 165 11.15 34.69 -4.52
N GLU A 166 12.25 35.39 -4.23
CA GLU A 166 13.27 35.81 -5.19
C GLU A 166 14.14 34.66 -5.72
N LYS A 167 14.21 33.54 -5.00
CA LYS A 167 14.83 32.27 -5.41
C LYS A 167 13.80 31.21 -5.81
N ARG A 168 12.51 31.45 -5.57
CA ARG A 168 11.43 30.61 -6.09
C ARG A 168 11.44 30.84 -7.58
N VAL A 169 12.00 29.88 -8.30
CA VAL A 169 11.69 29.74 -9.71
C VAL A 169 10.21 29.40 -9.75
N THR A 170 9.37 30.42 -10.00
CA THR A 170 7.90 30.28 -10.00
C THR A 170 7.41 29.32 -11.08
N ASP A 171 8.29 28.95 -11.99
CA ASP A 171 8.19 27.74 -12.79
C ASP A 171 9.30 26.79 -12.30
N SER A 172 8.95 25.74 -11.56
CA SER A 172 9.88 24.64 -11.23
C SER A 172 10.53 24.01 -12.47
N TYR A 173 10.00 24.36 -13.65
CA TYR A 173 10.48 23.93 -14.94
C TYR A 173 11.22 25.01 -15.74
N GLY A 174 11.33 26.25 -15.26
CA GLY A 174 11.89 27.38 -16.02
C GLY A 174 10.86 28.16 -16.85
N HIS A 175 11.15 29.43 -17.12
CA HIS A 175 10.22 30.45 -17.64
C HIS A 175 9.54 30.14 -18.99
N ASN A 176 9.99 29.13 -19.74
CA ASN A 176 9.45 28.76 -21.05
C ASN A 176 8.75 27.38 -21.08
N TRP A 177 8.60 26.70 -19.94
CA TRP A 177 8.05 25.33 -19.88
C TRP A 177 6.67 25.20 -20.53
N TRP A 178 5.74 26.10 -20.23
CA TRP A 178 4.39 26.04 -20.79
C TRP A 178 4.36 26.15 -22.31
N GLU A 179 5.26 26.97 -22.87
CA GLU A 179 5.41 27.12 -24.31
C GLU A 179 6.02 25.87 -24.95
N GLN A 180 7.10 25.36 -24.36
CA GLN A 180 7.82 24.20 -24.89
C GLN A 180 7.02 22.89 -24.73
N ARG A 181 6.31 22.73 -23.61
CA ARG A 181 5.38 21.63 -23.38
C ARG A 181 4.28 21.59 -24.43
N ARG A 182 3.71 22.74 -24.79
CA ARG A 182 2.70 22.82 -25.86
C ARG A 182 3.30 22.42 -27.21
N LYS A 183 4.47 22.97 -27.56
CA LYS A 183 5.19 22.62 -28.80
C LYS A 183 5.53 21.13 -28.87
N ALA A 184 5.93 20.51 -27.76
CA ALA A 184 6.19 19.07 -27.70
C ALA A 184 4.92 18.23 -27.93
N LEU A 185 3.80 18.61 -27.30
CA LEU A 185 2.50 17.95 -27.54
C LEU A 185 2.02 18.11 -28.98
N GLU A 186 2.17 19.30 -29.57
CA GLU A 186 1.82 19.58 -30.96
C GLU A 186 2.74 18.80 -31.93
N ARG A 187 4.05 18.69 -31.64
CA ARG A 187 5.02 17.87 -32.40
C ARG A 187 4.60 16.41 -32.44
N ALA A 188 4.15 15.88 -31.30
CA ALA A 188 3.76 14.49 -31.14
C ALA A 188 2.33 14.20 -31.63
N ASP A 189 1.61 15.19 -32.16
CA ASP A 189 0.17 15.08 -32.48
C ASP A 189 -0.65 14.55 -31.28
N HIS A 190 -0.26 14.94 -30.07
CA HIS A 190 -0.82 14.43 -28.81
C HIS A 190 -0.79 12.89 -28.66
N ALA A 191 0.11 12.20 -29.37
CA ALA A 191 0.35 10.77 -29.27
C ALA A 191 1.59 10.44 -28.42
N CYS A 192 1.65 9.23 -27.89
CA CYS A 192 2.84 8.71 -27.23
C CYS A 192 3.98 8.55 -28.24
N GLU A 193 5.16 9.08 -27.95
CA GLU A 193 6.36 8.98 -28.80
C GLU A 193 7.16 7.69 -28.56
N ASN A 194 6.73 6.83 -27.62
CA ASN A 194 7.32 5.50 -27.48
C ASN A 194 6.93 4.67 -28.73
N PRO A 195 7.90 4.18 -29.54
CA PRO A 195 7.62 3.46 -30.79
C PRO A 195 6.86 2.14 -30.60
N ASN A 196 6.79 1.62 -29.38
CA ASN A 196 6.03 0.41 -29.05
C ASN A 196 4.65 0.72 -28.44
N CYS A 197 4.18 1.97 -28.56
CA CYS A 197 2.95 2.45 -27.96
C CYS A 197 2.15 3.26 -28.97
N ASP A 198 0.88 2.88 -29.18
CA ASP A 198 -0.05 3.57 -30.08
C ASP A 198 -1.08 4.42 -29.32
N GLU A 199 -0.84 4.70 -28.03
CA GLU A 199 -1.75 5.50 -27.20
C GLU A 199 -1.70 6.98 -27.58
N ASP A 200 -2.87 7.61 -27.67
CA ASP A 200 -3.03 9.02 -27.99
C ASP A 200 -4.02 9.73 -27.06
N ARG A 201 -4.26 11.01 -27.28
CA ARG A 201 -5.21 11.78 -26.46
C ARG A 201 -6.61 11.18 -26.43
N GLU A 202 -7.09 10.61 -27.55
CA GLU A 202 -8.42 10.03 -27.63
C GLU A 202 -8.50 8.74 -26.83
N SER A 203 -7.52 7.84 -27.01
CA SER A 203 -7.47 6.57 -26.27
C SER A 203 -7.25 6.76 -24.76
N LEU A 204 -6.48 7.78 -24.38
CA LEU A 204 -6.18 8.10 -22.98
C LEU A 204 -7.26 8.95 -22.30
N GLY A 205 -8.15 9.60 -23.07
CA GLY A 205 -9.12 10.57 -22.57
C GLY A 205 -8.50 11.84 -21.96
N ARG A 206 -7.19 12.05 -22.16
CA ARG A 206 -6.39 13.16 -21.63
C ARG A 206 -5.12 13.33 -22.46
N ASN A 207 -4.45 14.48 -22.36
CA ASN A 207 -3.13 14.62 -22.99
C ASN A 207 -2.10 13.67 -22.35
N PRO A 208 -1.19 13.07 -23.14
CA PRO A 208 -0.01 12.41 -22.59
C PRO A 208 0.86 13.38 -21.78
N ASP A 209 1.71 12.82 -20.92
CA ASP A 209 2.62 13.57 -20.06
C ASP A 209 3.89 13.95 -20.86
N VAL A 210 4.55 15.07 -20.51
CA VAL A 210 5.80 15.51 -21.17
C VAL A 210 6.93 15.33 -20.18
N HIS A 211 7.94 14.57 -20.57
CA HIS A 211 9.07 14.14 -19.73
C HIS A 211 10.36 14.79 -20.22
N HIS A 212 11.23 15.20 -19.30
CA HIS A 212 12.60 15.62 -19.60
C HIS A 212 13.49 14.41 -19.82
N ILE A 213 14.14 14.31 -20.97
CA ILE A 213 15.08 13.24 -21.29
C ILE A 213 16.29 13.34 -20.35
N ILE A 214 16.89 14.52 -20.23
CA ILE A 214 17.96 14.82 -19.27
C ILE A 214 17.36 15.57 -18.07
N PRO A 215 17.34 14.98 -16.86
CA PRO A 215 16.75 15.59 -15.67
C PRO A 215 17.48 16.84 -15.14
N TYR A 216 16.76 17.69 -14.39
CA TYR A 216 17.26 18.92 -13.75
C TYR A 216 18.60 18.80 -13.03
N LYS A 217 18.83 17.70 -12.31
CA LYS A 217 20.06 17.49 -11.53
C LYS A 217 21.34 17.38 -12.37
N HIS A 218 21.22 17.25 -13.69
CA HIS A 218 22.33 17.11 -14.63
C HIS A 218 22.55 18.36 -15.50
N HIS A 219 21.85 19.46 -15.22
CA HIS A 219 22.08 20.75 -15.88
C HIS A 219 22.78 21.71 -14.91
N ASP A 220 23.92 22.25 -15.33
CA ASP A 220 24.71 23.21 -14.53
C ASP A 220 24.01 24.59 -14.44
N GLU A 221 23.20 24.95 -15.44
CA GLU A 221 22.39 26.17 -15.52
C GLU A 221 21.01 25.86 -16.12
N TYR A 222 20.01 26.74 -15.93
CA TYR A 222 18.64 26.57 -16.48
C TYR A 222 18.54 26.70 -18.01
N ASP A 223 19.66 26.91 -18.71
CA ASP A 223 19.69 27.08 -20.16
C ASP A 223 19.56 25.72 -20.88
N GLY A 224 18.73 25.66 -21.91
CA GLY A 224 18.50 24.45 -22.70
C GLY A 224 17.68 23.32 -22.06
N ILE A 225 17.30 23.43 -20.78
CA ILE A 225 16.59 22.33 -20.09
C ILE A 225 15.21 21.99 -20.70
N ASN A 226 14.52 23.00 -21.24
CA ASN A 226 13.22 22.84 -21.90
C ASN A 226 13.34 22.83 -23.43
N ASP A 227 14.53 22.67 -23.98
CA ASP A 227 14.68 22.53 -25.42
C ASP A 227 13.85 21.34 -25.90
N LEU A 228 13.20 21.48 -27.05
CA LEU A 228 12.30 20.44 -27.58
C LEU A 228 13.01 19.09 -27.73
N ASP A 229 14.30 19.11 -28.01
CA ASP A 229 15.14 17.92 -28.15
C ASP A 229 15.41 17.23 -26.81
N ASN A 230 15.20 17.93 -25.68
CA ASN A 230 15.26 17.38 -24.34
C ASN A 230 13.88 16.95 -23.80
N LEU A 231 12.81 17.07 -24.60
CA LEU A 231 11.43 16.73 -24.19
C LEU A 231 10.89 15.55 -24.99
N VAL A 232 10.23 14.62 -24.31
CA VAL A 232 9.51 13.48 -24.92
C VAL A 232 8.09 13.36 -24.40
N VAL A 233 7.13 13.09 -25.27
CA VAL A 233 5.71 12.95 -24.95
C VAL A 233 5.38 11.47 -24.74
N LEU A 234 4.93 11.10 -23.54
CA LEU A 234 4.70 9.71 -23.15
C LEU A 234 3.34 9.54 -22.45
N CYS A 235 2.65 8.43 -22.73
CA CYS A 235 1.50 8.04 -21.92
C CYS A 235 1.93 7.63 -20.51
N ARG A 236 1.00 7.58 -19.54
CA ARG A 236 1.34 7.36 -18.13
C ARG A 236 2.09 6.05 -17.88
N SER A 237 1.74 4.98 -18.60
CA SER A 237 2.42 3.68 -18.49
C SER A 237 3.86 3.78 -19.00
N CYS A 238 4.08 4.33 -20.19
CA CYS A 238 5.43 4.52 -20.73
C CYS A 238 6.26 5.51 -19.91
N HIS A 239 5.64 6.56 -19.36
CA HIS A 239 6.31 7.52 -18.49
C HIS A 239 6.90 6.85 -17.24
N HIS A 240 6.14 5.95 -16.59
CA HIS A 240 6.63 5.20 -15.43
C HIS A 240 7.75 4.18 -15.78
N GLU A 241 7.84 3.71 -17.03
CA GLU A 241 8.88 2.77 -17.47
C GLU A 241 10.23 3.45 -17.76
N VAL A 242 10.22 4.75 -18.05
CA VAL A 242 11.42 5.53 -18.42
C VAL A 242 12.14 6.10 -17.18
N GLU A 243 11.41 6.48 -16.13
CA GLU A 243 11.99 6.98 -14.87
C GLU A 243 13.07 6.06 -14.23
N PRO A 244 12.92 4.72 -14.22
CA PRO A 244 13.91 3.83 -13.59
C PRO A 244 15.16 3.54 -14.44
N LYS A 245 15.08 3.64 -15.77
CA LYS A 245 16.19 3.22 -16.67
C LYS A 245 17.25 4.30 -16.87
N PHE A 246 16.85 5.56 -16.88
CA PHE A 246 17.78 6.71 -17.01
C PHE A 246 18.81 6.78 -15.86
N LEU A 247 18.46 6.30 -14.66
CA LEU A 247 19.38 6.25 -13.52
C LEU A 247 20.42 5.13 -13.60
N ARG A 248 20.19 4.08 -14.40
CA ARG A 248 21.13 2.96 -14.57
C ARG A 248 22.16 3.22 -15.68
N GLU A 249 21.76 3.85 -16.78
CA GLU A 249 22.64 4.06 -17.95
C GLU A 249 23.69 5.17 -17.73
N ILE A 250 23.47 6.13 -16.83
CA ILE A 250 24.46 7.19 -16.51
C ILE A 250 25.63 6.66 -15.64
N HIS A 251 25.51 5.49 -15.01
CA HIS A 251 26.51 4.96 -14.06
C HIS A 251 27.32 3.75 -14.54
N GLY A 252 27.37 3.44 -15.83
CA GLY A 252 28.32 2.43 -16.33
C GLY A 252 28.32 2.24 -17.84
N ASP A 253 29.41 2.69 -18.47
CA ASP A 253 30.02 2.20 -19.71
C ASP A 253 29.09 1.56 -20.78
N ASP A 254 28.44 2.39 -21.62
CA ASP A 254 28.39 2.17 -23.10
C ASP A 254 27.74 3.37 -23.82
N GLU A 255 28.31 3.80 -24.94
CA GLU A 255 27.76 4.84 -25.82
C GLU A 255 26.53 4.32 -26.60
N SER A 256 25.41 4.15 -25.91
CA SER A 256 24.10 3.94 -26.55
C SER A 256 23.09 4.96 -26.07
N VAL A 257 23.33 6.22 -26.45
CA VAL A 257 22.27 7.24 -26.46
C VAL A 257 21.13 6.64 -27.28
N ILE A 258 19.96 6.40 -26.67
CA ILE A 258 18.77 6.02 -27.42
C ILE A 258 18.46 7.20 -28.35
N ASN A 259 18.91 7.06 -29.58
CA ASN A 259 18.71 8.03 -30.64
C ASN A 259 17.22 7.99 -31.01
N PHE A 260 16.41 8.88 -30.43
CA PHE A 260 15.06 9.18 -30.93
C PHE A 260 15.12 10.06 -32.19
N ALA A 261 16.17 9.92 -33.00
CA ALA A 261 16.29 10.54 -34.30
C ALA A 261 15.45 9.77 -35.33
N GLY A 262 14.24 10.25 -35.55
CA GLY A 262 13.53 10.11 -36.83
C GLY A 262 12.68 8.86 -36.99
N SER A 263 11.37 9.03 -36.80
CA SER A 263 10.41 8.35 -37.67
C SER A 263 9.45 9.38 -38.23
N LYS A 264 9.74 9.80 -39.46
CA LYS A 264 8.77 10.49 -40.31
C LYS A 264 7.57 9.56 -40.48
N ARG A 265 6.40 9.93 -39.95
CA ARG A 265 5.16 9.57 -40.66
C ARG A 265 5.07 10.45 -41.90
N ALA A 266 5.73 9.99 -42.96
CA ALA A 266 5.46 10.43 -44.31
C ALA A 266 4.06 9.92 -44.72
N GLY A 267 3.10 10.85 -44.70
CA GLY A 267 1.99 11.03 -45.65
C GLY A 267 0.97 9.91 -45.89
N ALA A 268 -0.32 10.28 -45.82
CA ALA A 268 -1.31 9.87 -46.82
C ALA A 268 -2.52 10.83 -46.83
N VAL A 269 -2.59 11.61 -47.93
CA VAL A 269 -3.73 12.19 -48.67
C VAL A 269 -4.80 12.99 -47.92
#